data_AF-A0A963NXG3-F1
#
_entry.id   AF-A0A963NXG3-F1
#
_cell.length_a   1.000
_cell.length_b   1.000
_cell.length_c   1.000
_cell.angle_alpha   90.00
_cell.angle_beta   90.00
_cell.angle_gamma   90.00
#
_symmetry.space_group_name_H-M   'P 1'
#
loop_
_entity.id
_entity.type
_entity.pdbx_description
1 polymer ?
#
loop_
_entity_poly.entity_id
_entity_poly.type
_entity_poly.pdbx_seq_one_letter_code
_entity_poly.pdbx_strand_id
1 'polypeptide(L)' 'MGIETATILIIAVMLGFMLLGVPLAWTTMALAVGCTLLWLGPVGLPLVASRVYGFINEYVLVAVPLFVFM' A
#
# COMPACT_ATOMS: atom_id res chain seq x y z
N MET A 1 13.16 -15.56 -4.08
CA MET A 1 13.30 -14.50 -5.10
C MET A 1 14.37 -13.54 -4.64
N GLY A 2 15.22 -13.04 -5.54
CA GLY A 2 16.14 -11.95 -5.21
C GLY A 2 15.39 -10.64 -5.00
N ILE A 3 16.03 -9.66 -4.36
CA ILE A 3 15.42 -8.33 -4.12
C ILE A 3 15.12 -7.65 -5.46
N GLU A 4 16.02 -7.73 -6.43
CA GLU A 4 15.83 -7.15 -7.77
C GLU A 4 14.58 -7.69 -8.48
N THR A 5 14.40 -9.01 -8.46
CA THR A 5 13.24 -9.65 -9.12
C THR A 5 11.93 -9.35 -8.38
N ALA A 6 11.97 -9.19 -7.06
CA ALA A 6 10.81 -8.75 -6.29
C ALA A 6 10.42 -7.30 -6.60
N THR A 7 11.39 -6.38 -6.69
CA THR A 7 11.13 -4.98 -7.02
C THR A 7 10.55 -4.81 -8.42
N ILE A 8 11.10 -5.51 -9.42
CA ILE A 8 10.57 -5.47 -10.80
C ILE A 8 9.14 -6.00 -10.84
N LEU A 9 8.85 -7.09 -10.11
CA LEU A 9 7.50 -7.67 -10.06
C LEU A 9 6.49 -6.68 -9.46
N ILE A 10 6.85 -6.00 -8.36
CA ILE A 10 5.99 -4.99 -7.73
C ILE A 10 5.65 -3.87 -8.72
N ILE A 11 6.65 -3.33 -9.43
CA ILE A 11 6.44 -2.26 -10.39
C ILE A 11 5.58 -2.73 -11.56
N ALA A 12 5.83 -3.93 -12.08
CA ALA A 12 5.06 -4.50 -13.19
C ALA A 12 3.58 -4.69 -12.82
N VAL A 13 3.29 -5.17 -11.61
CA VAL A 13 1.91 -5.34 -11.14
C VAL A 13 1.23 -3.99 -10.92
N MET A 14 1.91 -3.01 -10.32
CA MET A 14 1.37 -1.65 -10.18
C MET A 14 0.99 -1.04 -11.52
N LEU A 15 1.89 -1.11 -12.52
CA LEU A 15 1.63 -0.62 -13.87
C LEU A 15 0.48 -1.38 -14.54
N GLY A 16 0.40 -2.70 -14.38
CA GLY A 16 -0.71 -3.51 -14.89
C GLY A 16 -2.07 -3.10 -14.33
N PHE A 17 -2.15 -2.87 -13.02
CA PHE A 17 -3.38 -2.39 -12.38
C PHE A 17 -3.76 -0.95 -12.80
N MET A 18 -2.76 -0.08 -13.02
CA MET A 18 -3.01 1.28 -13.51
C MET A 18 -3.49 1.30 -14.97
N LEU A 19 -2.96 0.40 -15.82
CA LEU A 19 -3.42 0.24 -17.20
C LEU A 19 -4.88 -0.24 -17.28
N LEU A 20 -5.34 -1.00 -16.29
CA LEU A 20 -6.75 -1.40 -16.14
C LEU A 20 -7.66 -0.26 -15.66
N GLY A 21 -7.11 0.95 -15.40
CA GLY A 21 -7.87 2.11 -14.96
C GLY A 21 -8.28 2.08 -13.49
N VAL A 22 -7.66 1.22 -12.67
CA VAL A 22 -7.96 1.14 -11.23
C VAL A 22 -7.35 2.36 -10.52
N PRO A 23 -8.09 3.03 -9.60
CA PRO A 23 -7.56 4.15 -8.83
C PRO A 23 -6.31 3.78 -8.04
N LEU A 24 -5.32 4.69 -7.96
CA LEU A 24 -4.01 4.44 -7.33
C LEU A 24 -4.10 3.93 -5.87
N ALA A 25 -5.09 4.40 -5.11
CA ALA A 25 -5.32 3.95 -3.75
C ALA A 25 -5.67 2.45 -3.69
N TRP A 26 -6.45 1.95 -4.66
CA TRP A 26 -6.80 0.54 -4.78
C TRP A 26 -5.66 -0.30 -5.32
N THR A 27 -4.88 0.23 -6.26
CA THR A 27 -3.72 -0.51 -6.78
C THR A 27 -2.66 -0.73 -5.69
N THR A 28 -2.36 0.30 -4.90
CA THR A 28 -1.37 0.23 -3.81
C THR A 28 -1.83 -0.61 -2.63
N MET A 29 -3.10 -0.49 -2.21
CA MET A 29 -3.67 -1.33 -1.15
C MET A 29 -3.73 -2.81 -1.56
N ALA A 30 -4.23 -3.12 -2.76
CA ALA A 30 -4.31 -4.50 -3.24
C ALA A 30 -2.91 -5.11 -3.39
N LEU A 31 -1.94 -4.35 -3.87
CA LEU A 31 -0.56 -4.80 -3.99
C LEU A 31 0.11 -5.01 -2.63
N ALA A 32 -0.14 -4.15 -1.65
CA ALA A 32 0.37 -4.33 -0.29
C ALA A 32 -0.16 -5.61 0.36
N VAL A 33 -1.47 -5.87 0.23
CA VAL A 33 -2.11 -7.10 0.74
C VAL A 33 -1.61 -8.33 -0.03
N GLY A 34 -1.54 -8.25 -1.36
CA GLY A 34 -1.06 -9.35 -2.20
C GLY A 34 0.41 -9.70 -1.93
N CYS A 35 1.29 -8.71 -1.84
CA CYS A 35 2.72 -8.96 -1.56
C CYS A 35 2.93 -9.49 -0.14
N THR A 36 2.21 -8.98 0.86
CA THR A 36 2.34 -9.51 2.22
C THR A 36 1.83 -10.95 2.33
N LEU A 37 0.75 -11.29 1.63
CA LEU A 37 0.28 -12.67 1.54
C LEU A 37 1.27 -13.59 0.81
N LEU A 38 1.83 -13.15 -0.31
CA LEU A 38 2.73 -13.97 -1.13
C LEU A 38 4.08 -14.23 -0.46
N TRP A 39 4.63 -13.26 0.29
CA TRP A 39 5.95 -13.37 0.91
C TRP A 39 5.94 -13.66 2.42
N LEU A 40 5.02 -13.08 3.19
CA LEU A 40 4.93 -13.28 4.64
C LEU A 40 3.81 -14.27 5.05
N GLY A 41 2.90 -14.60 4.13
CA GLY A 41 1.75 -15.45 4.43
C GLY A 41 0.64 -14.76 5.24
N PRO A 42 -0.40 -15.50 5.64
CA PRO A 42 -1.58 -14.94 6.32
C PRO A 42 -1.27 -14.34 7.70
N VAL A 43 -0.16 -14.73 8.32
CA VAL A 43 0.30 -14.19 9.61
C VAL A 43 0.83 -12.75 9.46
N GLY A 44 1.22 -12.33 8.26
CA GLY A 44 1.69 -10.97 7.97
C GLY A 44 0.57 -9.96 7.68
N LEU A 45 -0.66 -10.41 7.43
CA LEU A 45 -1.80 -9.54 7.14
C LEU A 45 -2.10 -8.49 8.23
N PRO A 46 -1.99 -8.80 9.54
CA PRO A 46 -2.21 -7.81 10.60
C PRO A 46 -1.23 -6.62 10.51
N LEU A 47 -0.06 -6.78 9.90
CA LEU A 47 0.90 -5.69 9.73
C LEU A 47 0.35 -4.63 8.78
N VAL A 48 -0.26 -5.03 7.66
CA VAL A 48 -0.89 -4.08 6.73
C VAL A 48 -2.08 -3.40 7.40
N ALA A 49 -2.92 -4.19 8.08
CA ALA A 49 -4.10 -3.67 8.78
C ALA A 49 -3.73 -2.64 9.86
N SER A 50 -2.68 -2.89 10.65
CA SER A 50 -2.21 -1.95 11.68
C SER A 50 -1.73 -0.62 11.11
N ARG A 51 -1.09 -0.62 9.93
CA ARG A 51 -0.63 0.61 9.27
C ARG A 51 -1.79 1.41 8.69
N VAL A 52 -2.78 0.73 8.10
CA VAL A 52 -4.02 1.39 7.64
C VAL A 52 -4.78 2.00 8.82
N TYR A 53 -4.90 1.28 9.93
CA TYR A 53 -5.57 1.78 11.13
C TYR A 53 -4.81 2.94 11.78
N GLY A 54 -3.47 2.95 11.70
CA GLY A 54 -2.63 4.08 12.07
C GLY A 54 -2.96 5.35 11.29
N PHE A 55 -3.17 5.26 9.97
CA PHE A 55 -3.59 6.41 9.15
C PHE A 55 -5.00 6.93 9.45
N ILE A 56 -5.87 6.09 10.01
CA ILE A 56 -7.22 6.50 10.42
C ILE A 56 -7.18 7.22 11.78
N ASN A 57 -6.30 6.79 12.69
CA ASN A 57 -6.18 7.38 14.02
C ASN A 57 -5.27 8.61 14.04
N GLU A 58 -4.22 8.63 13.23
CA GLU A 58 -3.47 9.85 13.03
C GLU A 58 -4.32 10.80 12.19
N TYR A 59 -4.56 12.00 12.72
CA TYR A 59 -5.29 13.06 12.05
C TYR A 59 -4.55 13.60 10.81
N VAL A 60 -3.72 12.84 10.08
CA VAL A 60 -2.91 13.32 8.95
C VAL A 60 -3.76 14.04 7.90
N LEU A 61 -4.91 13.49 7.54
CA LEU A 61 -5.80 14.10 6.53
C LEU A 61 -6.38 15.45 6.98
N VAL A 62 -6.50 15.67 8.28
CA VAL A 62 -6.98 16.94 8.88
C VAL A 62 -5.80 17.86 9.24
N ALA A 63 -4.67 17.27 9.62
CA ALA A 63 -3.45 17.95 10.04
C ALA A 63 -2.70 18.57 8.88
N VAL A 64 -2.74 17.98 7.67
CA VAL A 64 -2.12 18.56 6.48
C VAL A 64 -2.74 19.92 6.11
N PRO A 65 -4.08 20.08 6.04
CA PRO A 65 -4.70 21.40 5.90
C PRO A 65 -4.32 22.35 7.04
N LEU A 66 -4.39 21.91 8.29
CA LEU A 66 -4.11 22.76 9.46
C LEU A 66 -2.64 23.24 9.51
N PHE A 67 -1.68 22.41 9.05
CA PHE A 67 -0.28 22.82 8.90
C PHE A 67 -0.09 23.92 7.85
N VAL A 68 -0.91 23.95 6.79
CA VAL A 68 -0.87 24.99 5.76
C VAL A 68 -1.55 26.29 6.24
N PHE A 69 -2.53 26.17 7.13
CA PHE A 69 -3.28 27.31 7.69
C PHE A 69 -2.72 27.86 9.01
N MET A 70 -1.67 27.25 9.57
CA MET A 70 -0.88 27.74 10.71
C MET A 70 0.34 28.52 10.23
#